data_AF-A0A3D8HK63-F1
#
_entry.id   AF-A0A3D8HK63-F1
#
_cell.length_a   1.000
_cell.length_b   1.000
_cell.length_c   1.000
_cell.angle_alpha   90.00
_cell.angle_beta   90.00
_cell.angle_gamma   90.00
#
_symmetry.space_group_name_H-M   'P 1'
#
loop_
_entity.id
_entity.type
_entity.pdbx_description
1 polymer ?
#
loop_
_entity_poly.entity_id
_entity_poly.type
_entity_poly.pdbx_seq_one_letter_code
_entity_poly.pdbx_strand_id
1 'polypeptide(L)'
;MAKEKAFTIEGVQGELKLVYGPFKMRLYQDGREIKRQGTFKPKYYVTNTAGEQEEMMLQYGIDFVHVAIFRGQKIALEERLTTAEYIIGGLPVLLIFLGGVIGAVFGVFGATFNYDYMRQEKRMPMQLLVSIGVSVLCYISYFILAIALQLLVGK
;
A
#
# COMPACT_ATOMS: atom_id res chain seq x y z
N MET A 1 -6.48 2.28 -8.45
CA MET A 1 -5.94 1.64 -9.68
C MET A 1 -4.83 0.68 -9.28
N ALA A 2 -4.66 -0.44 -9.97
CA ALA A 2 -3.52 -1.33 -9.72
C ALA A 2 -2.27 -0.70 -10.32
N LYS A 3 -1.22 -0.58 -9.51
CA LYS A 3 0.10 -0.11 -9.91
C LYS A 3 0.94 -1.30 -10.37
N GLU A 4 1.87 -1.03 -11.28
CA GLU A 4 2.82 -2.02 -11.75
C GLU A 4 4.23 -1.52 -11.49
N LYS A 5 5.09 -2.38 -10.98
CA LYS A 5 6.51 -2.08 -10.75
C LYS A 5 7.35 -3.24 -11.22
N ALA A 6 8.17 -2.99 -12.24
CA ALA A 6 9.23 -3.89 -12.64
C ALA A 6 10.47 -3.66 -11.77
N PHE A 7 11.15 -4.74 -11.40
CA PHE A 7 12.39 -4.73 -10.62
C PHE A 7 13.19 -6.02 -10.86
N THR A 8 14.49 -5.95 -10.58
CA THR A 8 15.39 -7.11 -10.61
C THR A 8 15.95 -7.32 -9.21
N ILE A 9 16.23 -8.58 -8.89
CA ILE A 9 16.87 -8.97 -7.63
C ILE A 9 18.10 -9.81 -7.97
N GLU A 10 19.21 -9.51 -7.31
CA GLU A 10 20.43 -10.30 -7.47
C GLU A 10 20.19 -11.77 -7.09
N GLY A 11 20.52 -12.68 -8.00
CA GLY A 11 20.30 -14.12 -7.84
C GLY A 11 18.93 -14.62 -8.29
N VAL A 12 18.00 -13.75 -8.68
CA VAL A 12 16.73 -14.14 -9.31
C VAL A 12 16.85 -14.07 -10.83
N GLN A 13 16.32 -15.09 -11.53
CA GLN A 13 16.32 -15.11 -12.98
C GLN A 13 15.30 -14.12 -13.54
N GLY A 14 15.71 -13.34 -14.55
CA GLY A 14 14.78 -12.53 -15.34
C GLY A 14 14.24 -11.29 -14.63
N GLU A 15 13.21 -10.70 -15.22
CA GLU A 15 12.55 -9.51 -14.68
C GLU A 15 11.37 -9.90 -13.79
N LEU A 16 11.31 -9.31 -12.59
CA LEU A 16 10.15 -9.42 -11.72
C LEU A 16 9.22 -8.22 -11.92
N LYS A 17 7.92 -8.48 -11.92
CA LYS A 17 6.90 -7.44 -11.99
C LYS A 17 5.88 -7.64 -10.87
N LEU A 18 5.76 -6.64 -10.00
CA LEU A 18 4.72 -6.60 -8.98
C LEU A 18 3.55 -5.74 -9.49
N VAL A 19 2.35 -6.32 -9.49
CA VAL A 19 1.10 -5.61 -9.70
C VAL A 19 0.38 -5.51 -8.35
N TYR A 20 0.28 -4.30 -7.80
CA TYR A 20 -0.22 -4.09 -6.44
C TYR A 20 -1.22 -2.94 -6.33
N GLY A 21 -2.03 -2.94 -5.27
CA GLY A 21 -3.05 -1.96 -4.95
C GLY A 21 -3.82 -2.37 -3.68
N PRO A 22 -4.82 -1.58 -3.25
CA PRO A 22 -5.49 -1.78 -1.95
C PRO A 22 -6.07 -3.19 -1.72
N PHE A 23 -6.45 -3.88 -2.80
CA PHE A 23 -7.08 -5.21 -2.75
C PHE A 23 -6.41 -6.23 -3.68
N LYS A 24 -5.29 -5.89 -4.31
CA LYS A 24 -4.64 -6.73 -5.32
C LYS A 24 -3.15 -6.74 -5.10
N MET A 25 -2.54 -7.92 -5.05
CA MET A 25 -1.08 -8.07 -5.03
C MET A 25 -0.72 -9.34 -5.79
N ARG A 26 -0.07 -9.19 -6.95
CA ARG A 26 0.32 -10.28 -7.85
C ARG A 26 1.74 -10.08 -8.33
N LEU A 27 2.53 -11.15 -8.25
CA LEU A 27 3.91 -11.16 -8.70
C LEU A 27 3.99 -11.90 -10.03
N TYR A 28 4.78 -11.38 -10.96
CA TYR A 28 5.10 -12.02 -12.22
C TYR A 28 6.62 -12.14 -12.34
N GLN A 29 7.09 -13.23 -12.96
CA GLN A 29 8.48 -13.43 -13.38
C GLN A 29 8.46 -13.74 -14.87
N ASP A 30 9.17 -12.94 -15.68
CA ASP A 30 9.22 -13.06 -17.14
C ASP A 30 7.81 -13.19 -17.77
N GLY A 31 6.87 -12.39 -17.27
CA GLY A 31 5.47 -12.37 -17.74
C GLY A 31 4.57 -13.49 -17.20
N ARG A 32 5.09 -14.46 -16.45
CA ARG A 32 4.29 -15.54 -15.82
C ARG A 32 3.91 -15.20 -14.39
N GLU A 33 2.62 -15.31 -14.05
CA GLU A 33 2.13 -15.05 -12.70
C GLU A 33 2.63 -16.13 -11.72
N ILE A 34 3.33 -15.70 -10.67
CA ILE A 34 3.72 -16.56 -9.56
C ILE A 34 2.59 -16.58 -8.55
N LYS A 35 1.99 -17.76 -8.38
CA LYS A 35 0.89 -17.94 -7.42
C LYS A 35 1.41 -17.79 -6.00
N ARG A 36 0.78 -16.89 -5.27
CA ARG A 36 0.92 -16.74 -3.82
C ARG A 36 0.57 -18.05 -3.13
N GLN A 37 1.42 -18.49 -2.20
CA GLN A 37 1.14 -19.58 -1.27
C GLN A 37 1.00 -19.06 0.16
N GLY A 38 -0.07 -19.45 0.86
CA GLY A 38 -0.33 -19.09 2.26
C GLY A 38 -1.14 -17.81 2.48
N THR A 39 -1.83 -17.76 3.63
CA THR A 39 -2.78 -16.70 3.99
C THR A 39 -2.13 -15.59 4.83
N PHE A 40 -1.40 -15.93 5.90
CA PHE A 40 -0.88 -14.95 6.87
C PHE A 40 0.53 -14.42 6.57
N LYS A 41 1.34 -15.16 5.81
CA LYS A 41 2.67 -14.76 5.34
C LYS A 41 2.84 -15.28 3.92
N PRO A 42 2.32 -14.55 2.92
CA PRO A 42 2.32 -15.02 1.55
C PRO A 42 3.74 -15.22 1.04
N LYS A 43 4.02 -16.44 0.58
CA LYS A 43 5.26 -16.84 -0.05
C LYS A 43 5.06 -16.92 -1.56
N TYR A 44 6.07 -16.48 -2.30
CA TYR A 44 6.17 -16.58 -3.73
C TYR A 44 7.43 -17.39 -4.04
N TYR A 45 7.34 -18.36 -4.93
CA TYR A 45 8.49 -19.16 -5.35
C TYR A 45 8.97 -18.63 -6.69
N VAL A 46 10.11 -17.93 -6.66
CA VAL A 46 10.78 -17.36 -7.83
C VAL A 46 11.87 -18.31 -8.31
N THR A 47 12.11 -18.33 -9.62
CA THR A 47 13.21 -19.13 -10.18
C THR A 47 14.52 -18.36 -10.05
N ASN A 48 15.55 -18.96 -9.45
CA ASN A 48 16.88 -18.36 -9.31
C ASN A 48 17.70 -18.53 -10.60
N THR A 49 18.88 -17.91 -10.67
CA THR A 49 19.79 -18.02 -11.84
C THR A 49 20.31 -19.45 -12.10
N ALA A 50 20.19 -20.36 -11.13
CA ALA A 50 20.52 -21.78 -11.27
C ALA A 50 19.32 -22.64 -11.73
N GLY A 51 18.13 -22.06 -11.92
CA GLY A 51 16.91 -22.76 -12.31
C GLY A 51 16.13 -23.38 -11.13
N GLU A 52 16.56 -23.15 -9.90
CA GLU A 52 15.89 -23.67 -8.70
C GLU A 52 14.82 -22.70 -8.20
N GLN A 53 13.82 -23.24 -7.49
CA GLN A 53 12.76 -22.45 -6.88
C GLN A 53 13.21 -21.93 -5.51
N GLU A 54 13.20 -20.62 -5.32
CA GLU A 54 13.53 -19.96 -4.06
C GLU A 54 12.37 -19.13 -3.51
N GLU A 55 12.30 -19.08 -2.19
CA GLU A 55 11.27 -18.35 -1.48
C GLU A 55 11.53 -16.84 -1.49
N MET A 56 10.51 -16.09 -1.90
CA MET A 56 10.41 -14.65 -1.76
C MET A 56 9.14 -14.29 -1.00
N MET A 57 9.22 -13.35 -0.07
CA MET A 57 8.05 -12.79 0.61
C MET A 57 7.81 -11.37 0.12
N LEU A 58 6.53 -10.99 0.03
CA LEU A 58 6.12 -9.60 -0.15
C LEU A 58 5.45 -9.14 1.14
N GLN A 59 6.01 -8.11 1.75
CA GLN A 59 5.49 -7.51 2.97
C GLN A 59 5.04 -6.08 2.70
N TYR A 60 3.86 -5.73 3.20
CA TYR A 60 3.46 -4.33 3.31
C TYR A 60 3.90 -3.82 4.68
N GLY A 61 4.84 -2.87 4.68
CA GLY A 61 5.36 -2.30 5.91
C GLY A 61 4.35 -1.35 6.57
N ILE A 62 4.55 -1.10 7.87
CA ILE A 62 3.79 -0.07 8.62
C ILE A 62 4.03 1.35 8.10
N ASP A 63 5.11 1.52 7.34
CA ASP A 63 5.49 2.72 6.60
C ASP A 63 4.78 2.80 5.24
N PHE A 64 3.76 1.97 4.99
CA PHE A 64 2.95 1.96 3.78
C PHE A 64 3.76 1.73 2.50
N VAL A 65 4.92 1.07 2.62
CA VAL A 65 5.83 0.71 1.52
C VAL A 65 5.78 -0.81 1.32
N HIS A 66 5.71 -1.24 0.05
CA HIS A 66 5.88 -2.65 -0.29
C HIS A 66 7.37 -3.02 -0.27
N VAL A 67 7.69 -4.11 0.43
CA VAL A 67 9.05 -4.63 0.57
C VAL A 67 9.09 -6.07 0.07
N ALA A 68 9.99 -6.35 -0.87
CA ALA A 68 10.34 -7.71 -1.25
C ALA A 68 11.45 -8.24 -0.33
N ILE A 69 11.26 -9.43 0.22
CA ILE A 69 12.23 -10.11 1.06
C ILE A 69 12.71 -11.35 0.31
N PHE A 70 13.98 -11.36 -0.09
CA PHE A 70 14.62 -12.47 -0.79
C PHE A 70 15.95 -12.80 -0.11
N ARG A 71 16.18 -14.06 0.26
CA ARG A 71 17.38 -14.50 1.02
C ARG A 71 17.68 -13.64 2.27
N GLY A 72 16.63 -13.14 2.93
CA GLY A 72 16.75 -12.26 4.10
C GLY A 72 17.07 -10.79 3.78
N GLN A 73 17.35 -10.43 2.52
CA GLN A 73 17.52 -9.04 2.10
C GLN A 73 16.17 -8.37 1.88
N LYS A 74 16.00 -7.16 2.43
CA LYS A 74 14.79 -6.34 2.30
C LYS A 74 14.99 -5.30 1.21
N ILE A 75 14.20 -5.39 0.15
CA ILE A 75 14.26 -4.51 -1.02
C ILE A 75 12.97 -3.68 -1.04
N ALA A 76 13.08 -2.37 -0.85
CA ALA A 76 11.95 -1.46 -0.94
C ALA A 76 11.54 -1.28 -2.41
N LEU A 77 10.26 -1.52 -2.71
CA LEU A 77 9.72 -1.43 -4.07
C LEU A 77 9.26 0.00 -4.43
N GLU A 78 9.05 0.82 -3.41
CA GLU A 78 8.68 2.22 -3.51
C GLU A 78 9.67 3.09 -2.75
N GLU A 79 9.76 4.36 -3.14
CA GLU A 79 10.53 5.35 -2.41
C GLU A 79 9.90 5.60 -1.03
N ARG A 80 10.77 5.69 -0.01
CA ARG A 80 10.36 6.04 1.34
C ARG A 80 10.08 7.53 1.41
N LEU A 81 8.95 7.87 2.03
CA LEU A 81 8.61 9.26 2.29
C LEU A 81 9.46 9.79 3.45
N THR A 82 9.61 11.11 3.49
CA THR A 82 10.18 11.81 4.63
C THR A 82 9.23 11.74 5.83
N THR A 83 9.75 11.98 7.04
CA THR A 83 8.91 12.02 8.25
C THR A 83 7.78 13.05 8.14
N ALA A 84 8.05 14.20 7.51
CA ALA A 84 7.04 15.23 7.30
C ALA A 84 5.92 14.76 6.37
N GLU A 85 6.27 14.12 5.25
CA GLU A 85 5.29 13.54 4.32
C GLU A 85 4.47 12.42 4.98
N TYR A 86 5.07 11.61 5.84
CA TYR A 86 4.34 10.62 6.63
C TYR A 86 3.33 11.26 7.59
N ILE A 87 3.73 12.30 8.32
CA ILE A 87 2.83 13.00 9.25
C ILE A 87 1.68 13.67 8.48
N ILE A 88 2.01 14.41 7.42
CA ILE A 88 1.02 15.16 6.64
C ILE A 88 0.11 14.19 5.89
N GLY A 89 0.64 13.17 5.23
CA GLY A 89 -0.15 12.22 4.48
C GLY A 89 -1.02 11.32 5.37
N GLY A 90 -0.58 11.08 6.60
CA GLY A 90 -1.27 10.26 7.60
C GLY A 90 -2.42 10.94 8.34
N LEU A 91 -2.69 12.23 8.10
CA LEU A 91 -3.79 12.97 8.74
C LEU A 91 -5.16 12.25 8.72
N PRO A 92 -5.58 11.58 7.62
CA PRO A 92 -6.86 10.85 7.60
C PRO A 92 -6.92 9.72 8.63
N VAL A 93 -5.79 9.13 9.05
CA VAL A 93 -5.74 8.02 10.02
C VAL A 93 -6.30 8.42 11.38
N LEU A 94 -6.30 9.72 11.71
CA LEU A 94 -6.91 10.21 12.95
C LEU A 94 -8.42 9.90 13.05
N LEU A 95 -9.09 9.58 11.94
CA LEU A 95 -10.47 9.10 11.94
C LEU A 95 -10.67 7.82 12.76
N ILE A 96 -9.63 7.00 12.96
CA ILE A 96 -9.69 5.81 13.81
C ILE A 96 -10.19 6.17 15.22
N PHE A 97 -9.72 7.29 15.78
CA PHE A 97 -10.08 7.72 17.13
C PHE A 97 -11.53 8.22 17.22
N LEU A 98 -12.08 8.73 16.12
CA LEU A 98 -13.43 9.28 16.08
C LEU A 98 -14.48 8.24 15.68
N GLY A 99 -14.13 7.31 14.78
CA GLY A 99 -15.06 6.41 14.12
C GLY A 99 -14.75 4.93 14.26
N GLY A 100 -13.79 4.57 15.10
CA GLY A 100 -13.38 3.18 15.32
C GLY A 100 -13.04 2.47 14.00
N VAL A 101 -13.67 1.32 13.77
CA VAL A 101 -13.45 0.50 12.56
C VAL A 101 -13.83 1.25 11.28
N ILE A 102 -14.95 1.98 11.29
CA ILE A 102 -15.39 2.73 10.10
C ILE A 102 -14.42 3.88 9.82
N GLY A 103 -14.01 4.59 10.87
CA GLY A 103 -12.98 5.61 10.78
C GLY A 103 -11.64 5.05 10.26
N ALA A 104 -11.28 3.83 10.65
CA ALA A 104 -10.09 3.14 10.14
C ALA A 104 -10.14 2.89 8.63
N VAL A 105 -11.30 2.48 8.10
CA VAL A 105 -11.44 2.24 6.66
C VAL A 105 -11.16 3.52 5.86
N PHE A 106 -11.81 4.63 6.22
CA PHE A 106 -11.59 5.91 5.53
C PHE A 106 -10.20 6.48 5.78
N GLY A 107 -9.68 6.37 6.99
CA GLY A 107 -8.38 6.89 7.37
C GLY A 107 -7.22 6.18 6.67
N VAL A 108 -7.23 4.85 6.64
CA VAL A 108 -6.20 4.07 5.94
C VAL A 108 -6.28 4.31 4.43
N PHE A 109 -7.48 4.37 3.88
CA PHE A 109 -7.66 4.62 2.45
C PHE A 109 -7.15 6.01 2.03
N GLY A 110 -7.52 7.05 2.80
CA GLY A 110 -7.06 8.42 2.57
C GLY A 110 -5.54 8.56 2.70
N ALA A 111 -4.94 7.95 3.72
CA ALA A 111 -3.49 7.98 3.91
C ALA A 111 -2.74 7.27 2.78
N THR A 112 -3.25 6.11 2.33
CA THR A 112 -2.67 5.39 1.18
C THR A 112 -2.68 6.26 -0.07
N PHE A 113 -3.79 6.96 -0.33
CA PHE A 113 -3.88 7.89 -1.45
C PHE A 113 -2.88 9.06 -1.33
N ASN A 114 -2.79 9.67 -0.14
CA ASN A 114 -1.87 10.78 0.10
C ASN A 114 -0.41 10.37 -0.11
N TYR A 115 0.01 9.23 0.46
CA TYR A 115 1.38 8.74 0.29
C TYR A 115 1.69 8.42 -1.16
N ASP A 116 0.73 7.82 -1.88
CA ASP A 116 0.85 7.55 -3.30
C ASP A 116 0.99 8.82 -4.14
N TYR A 117 0.31 9.90 -3.75
CA TYR A 117 0.42 11.20 -4.39
C TYR A 117 1.77 11.88 -4.08
N MET A 118 2.21 11.88 -2.81
CA MET A 118 3.49 12.47 -2.38
C MET A 118 4.70 11.76 -2.99
N ARG A 119 4.59 10.47 -3.30
CA ARG A 119 5.63 9.74 -4.06
C ARG A 119 5.77 10.24 -5.49
N GLN A 120 4.71 10.80 -6.09
CA GLN A 120 4.68 11.28 -7.48
C GLN A 120 4.95 12.79 -7.57
N GLU A 121 4.41 13.57 -6.64
CA GLU A 121 4.56 15.02 -6.57
C GLU A 121 5.47 15.41 -5.41
N LYS A 122 6.60 16.05 -5.71
CA LYS A 122 7.62 16.44 -4.72
C LYS A 122 7.48 17.89 -4.24
N ARG A 123 6.59 18.67 -4.84
CA ARG A 123 6.33 20.06 -4.44
C ARG A 123 5.52 20.10 -3.16
N MET A 124 6.17 20.45 -2.05
CA MET A 124 5.58 20.58 -0.72
C MET A 124 4.22 21.32 -0.65
N PRO A 125 4.02 22.48 -1.33
CA PRO A 125 2.71 23.15 -1.28
C PRO A 125 1.57 22.30 -1.83
N MET A 126 1.85 21.51 -2.87
CA MET A 126 0.84 20.67 -3.51
C MET A 126 0.57 19.41 -2.69
N GLN A 127 1.61 18.82 -2.12
CA GLN A 127 1.47 17.72 -1.16
C GLN A 127 0.57 18.12 0.02
N LEU A 128 0.78 19.31 0.58
CA LEU A 128 -0.01 19.83 1.70
C LEU A 128 -1.47 20.07 1.27
N LEU A 129 -1.69 20.77 0.15
CA LEU A 129 -3.03 21.08 -0.36
C LEU A 129 -3.83 19.80 -0.62
N VAL A 130 -3.25 18.83 -1.32
CA VAL A 130 -3.92 17.57 -1.62
C VAL A 130 -4.16 16.76 -0.35
N SER A 131 -3.18 16.68 0.54
CA SER A 131 -3.36 15.94 1.80
C SER A 131 -4.48 16.49 2.66
N ILE A 132 -4.57 17.83 2.79
CA ILE A 132 -5.65 18.49 3.51
C ILE A 132 -6.98 18.22 2.80
N GLY A 133 -7.04 18.38 1.48
CA GLY A 133 -8.26 18.14 0.70
C GLY A 133 -8.78 16.70 0.84
N VAL A 134 -7.89 15.71 0.73
CA VAL A 134 -8.22 14.29 0.92
C VAL A 134 -8.67 14.02 2.35
N SER A 135 -8.00 14.61 3.35
CA SER A 135 -8.39 14.47 4.75
C SER A 135 -9.80 14.99 4.98
N VAL A 136 -10.12 16.21 4.52
CA VAL A 136 -11.46 16.78 4.64
C VAL A 136 -12.50 15.89 3.96
N LEU A 137 -12.20 15.39 2.76
CA LEU A 137 -13.11 14.50 2.02
C LEU A 137 -13.35 13.19 2.78
N CYS A 138 -12.31 12.56 3.35
CA CYS A 138 -12.46 11.37 4.18
C CYS A 138 -13.35 11.62 5.40
N TYR A 139 -13.21 12.77 6.08
CA TYR A 139 -14.04 13.12 7.23
C TYR A 139 -15.50 13.33 6.82
N ILE A 140 -15.75 14.05 5.71
CA ILE A 140 -17.10 14.25 5.17
C ILE A 140 -17.73 12.89 4.83
N SER A 141 -17.02 12.02 4.11
CA SER A 141 -17.51 10.69 3.77
C SER A 141 -17.82 9.83 5.00
N TYR A 142 -16.96 9.91 6.03
CA TYR A 142 -17.20 9.24 7.31
C TYR A 142 -18.50 9.72 7.97
N PHE A 143 -18.71 11.04 8.11
CA PHE A 143 -19.92 11.57 8.75
C PHE A 143 -21.19 11.24 7.96
N ILE A 144 -21.15 11.31 6.63
CA ILE A 144 -22.29 10.92 5.78
C ILE A 144 -22.66 9.45 6.06
N LEU A 145 -21.68 8.55 6.09
CA LEU A 145 -21.93 7.14 6.36
C LEU A 145 -22.42 6.91 7.79
N ALA A 146 -21.82 7.58 8.78
CA ALA A 146 -22.22 7.47 10.18
C ALA A 146 -23.68 7.90 10.39
N ILE A 147 -24.09 9.03 9.79
CA ILE A 147 -25.49 9.51 9.82
C ILE A 147 -26.41 8.51 9.12
N ALA A 148 -26.02 7.99 7.95
CA ALA A 148 -26.82 7.00 7.23
C ALA A 148 -27.04 5.72 8.05
N LEU A 149 -26.00 5.22 8.73
CA LEU A 149 -26.12 4.07 9.63
C LEU A 149 -26.98 4.38 10.85
N GLN A 150 -26.83 5.57 11.44
CA GLN A 150 -27.67 6.00 12.55
C GLN A 150 -29.16 6.06 12.17
N LEU A 151 -29.48 6.55 10.96
CA LEU A 151 -30.86 6.57 10.46
C LEU A 151 -31.43 5.18 10.15
N LEU A 152 -30.57 4.21 9.84
CA LEU A 152 -30.96 2.82 9.58
C LEU A 152 -31.16 2.01 10.87
N VAL A 153 -30.32 2.25 11.88
CA VAL A 153 -30.35 1.54 13.18
C VAL A 153 -31.24 2.23 14.22
N GLY A 154 -31.42 3.54 14.10
CA GLY A 154 -32.28 4.37 14.95
C GLY A 154 -33.75 4.40 14.53
N LYS A 155 -34.13 3.57 13.55
CA LYS A 155 -35.51 3.10 13.35
C LYS A 155 -35.68 1.77 14.06
#